data_AF-A0A9J9FT70-F1
#
_entry.id   AF-A0A9J9FT70-F1
#
_cell.length_a   1.000
_cell.length_b   1.000
_cell.length_c   1.000
_cell.angle_alpha   90.00
_cell.angle_beta   90.00
_cell.angle_gamma   90.00
#
_symmetry.space_group_name_H-M   'P 1'
#
loop_
_entity.id
_entity.type
_entity.pdbx_description
1 polymer ?
#
loop_
_entity_poly.entity_id
_entity_poly.type
_entity_poly.pdbx_seq_one_letter_code
_entity_poly.pdbx_strand_id
1 'polypeptide(L)'
;MKYLSFALNIMSAVFAFAAAILWWLASVRVVRSDYDGPMESAYQGFMGGRDSVGMTPDGERFDLIATLNAQSRLNSWAARAAAVAAVLQSLNVLIAGYGSP
;
A
#
# COMPACT_ATOMS: atom_id res chain seq x y z
N MET A 1 -11.80 32.04 8.49
CA MET A 1 -12.13 30.60 8.46
C MET A 1 -12.11 29.99 7.06
N LYS A 2 -12.63 30.64 6.00
CA LYS A 2 -12.65 30.10 4.61
C LYS A 2 -11.29 29.60 4.08
N TYR A 3 -10.20 30.37 4.27
CA TYR A 3 -8.86 29.97 3.82
C TYR A 3 -8.33 28.72 4.55
N LEU A 4 -8.66 28.55 5.83
CA LEU A 4 -8.26 27.38 6.61
C LEU A 4 -8.97 26.12 6.13
N SER A 5 -10.30 26.19 5.92
CA SER A 5 -11.07 25.07 5.35
C SER A 5 -10.60 24.69 3.95
N PHE A 6 -10.27 25.68 3.12
CA PHE A 6 -9.70 25.44 1.79
C PHE A 6 -8.36 24.71 1.87
N ALA A 7 -7.45 25.16 2.74
CA ALA A 7 -6.15 24.51 2.95
C ALA A 7 -6.31 23.07 3.47
N LEU A 8 -7.20 22.83 4.44
CA LEU A 8 -7.47 21.49 4.98
C LEU A 8 -8.00 20.53 3.91
N ASN A 9 -8.92 20.98 3.05
CA ASN A 9 -9.43 20.19 1.93
C ASN A 9 -8.34 19.83 0.93
N ILE A 10 -7.47 20.77 0.56
CA ILE A 10 -6.35 20.50 -0.35
C ILE A 10 -5.41 19.47 0.26
N MET A 11 -5.00 19.67 1.51
CA MET A 11 -4.07 18.75 2.18
C MET A 11 -4.68 17.36 2.33
N SER A 12 -5.96 17.27 2.72
CA SER A 12 -6.72 16.02 2.78
C SER A 12 -6.70 15.28 1.44
N ALA A 13 -7.00 15.99 0.34
CA ALA A 13 -7.01 15.43 -1.00
C ALA A 13 -5.62 14.92 -1.44
N VAL A 14 -4.55 15.66 -1.12
CA VAL A 14 -3.17 15.24 -1.42
C VAL A 14 -2.83 13.93 -0.70
N PHE A 15 -3.16 13.81 0.59
CA PHE A 15 -2.89 12.59 1.35
C PHE A 15 -3.75 11.41 0.89
N ALA A 16 -5.02 11.65 0.54
CA ALA A 16 -5.89 10.62 -0.02
C ALA A 16 -5.37 10.11 -1.37
N PHE A 17 -4.92 11.02 -2.23
CA PHE A 17 -4.33 10.66 -3.52
C PHE A 17 -3.02 9.88 -3.36
N ALA A 18 -2.15 10.30 -2.43
CA ALA A 18 -0.93 9.56 -2.10
C ALA A 18 -1.24 8.14 -1.59
N ALA A 19 -2.26 7.98 -0.74
CA ALA A 19 -2.70 6.67 -0.28
C ALA A 19 -3.18 5.78 -1.43
N ALA A 20 -3.97 6.33 -2.37
CA ALA A 20 -4.43 5.62 -3.55
C ALA A 20 -3.27 5.15 -4.44
N ILE A 21 -2.28 6.00 -4.69
CA ILE A 21 -1.07 5.62 -5.44
C ILE A 21 -0.33 4.49 -4.72
N LEU A 22 -0.16 4.58 -3.40
CA LEU A 22 0.55 3.56 -2.64
C LEU A 22 -0.18 2.21 -2.65
N TRP A 23 -1.51 2.20 -2.59
CA TRP A 23 -2.30 0.97 -2.77
C TRP A 23 -2.18 0.38 -4.16
N TRP A 24 -2.20 1.23 -5.20
CA TRP A 24 -1.96 0.78 -6.56
C TRP A 24 -0.56 0.18 -6.72
N LEU A 25 0.48 0.85 -6.20
CA LEU A 25 1.83 0.32 -6.22
C LEU A 25 1.95 -0.99 -5.43
N ALA A 26 1.23 -1.13 -4.32
CA ALA A 26 1.18 -2.37 -3.56
C ALA A 26 0.53 -3.50 -4.39
N SER A 27 -0.58 -3.25 -5.08
CA SER A 27 -1.29 -4.29 -5.82
C SER A 27 -0.48 -4.86 -6.99
N VAL A 28 0.37 -4.04 -7.62
CA VAL A 28 1.21 -4.46 -8.76
C VAL A 28 2.63 -4.86 -8.35
N ARG A 29 2.99 -4.77 -7.06
CA ARG A 29 4.34 -5.08 -6.61
C ARG A 29 4.58 -6.58 -6.63
N VAL A 30 5.61 -7.00 -7.36
CA VAL A 30 6.13 -8.36 -7.42
C VAL A 30 7.65 -8.31 -7.21
N VAL A 31 8.18 -9.23 -6.39
CA VAL A 31 9.63 -9.40 -6.19
C VAL A 31 10.06 -10.66 -6.94
N ARG A 32 10.86 -10.49 -8.00
CA ARG A 32 11.36 -11.61 -8.80
C ARG A 32 12.21 -12.53 -7.94
N SER A 33 12.02 -13.84 -8.13
CA SER A 33 12.84 -14.87 -7.48
C SER A 33 14.11 -15.11 -8.29
N ASP A 34 15.22 -15.38 -7.60
CA ASP A 34 16.47 -15.84 -8.20
C ASP A 34 16.52 -17.36 -8.40
N TYR A 35 15.43 -18.08 -8.06
CA TYR A 35 15.38 -19.53 -8.12
C TYR A 35 15.25 -20.04 -9.56
N ASP A 36 16.25 -20.80 -9.99
CA ASP A 36 16.39 -21.39 -11.31
C ASP A 36 16.06 -22.89 -11.37
N GLY A 37 15.94 -23.57 -10.22
CA GLY A 37 15.68 -25.01 -10.12
C GLY A 37 14.26 -25.46 -10.52
N PRO A 38 13.96 -26.77 -10.49
CA PRO A 38 12.64 -27.31 -10.78
C PRO A 38 11.56 -26.83 -9.79
N MET A 39 10.39 -26.42 -10.26
CA MET A 39 9.27 -25.99 -9.40
C MET A 39 8.81 -27.09 -8.42
N GLU A 40 8.87 -28.37 -8.82
CA GLU A 40 8.56 -29.50 -7.93
C GLU A 40 9.47 -29.54 -6.68
N SER A 41 10.74 -29.13 -6.82
CA SER A 41 11.66 -29.03 -5.68
C SER A 41 11.51 -27.76 -4.86
N ALA A 42 10.82 -26.73 -5.37
CA ALA A 42 10.54 -25.51 -4.62
C ALA A 42 9.63 -25.79 -3.41
N TYR A 43 8.71 -26.75 -3.52
CA TYR A 43 7.86 -27.21 -2.41
C TYR A 43 8.66 -27.93 -1.31
N GLN A 44 9.70 -28.67 -1.68
CA GLN A 44 10.60 -29.33 -0.72
C GLN A 44 11.57 -28.33 -0.04
N GLY A 45 11.93 -27.26 -0.75
CA GLY A 45 12.79 -26.17 -0.24
C GLY A 45 12.20 -25.40 0.95
N PHE A 46 10.87 -25.45 1.15
CA PHE A 46 10.20 -24.85 2.30
C PHE A 46 10.70 -25.45 3.63
N MET A 47 11.11 -26.72 3.66
CA MET A 47 11.68 -27.35 4.86
C MET A 47 13.18 -27.08 5.05
N GLY A 48 13.86 -26.58 4.02
CA GLY A 48 15.32 -26.35 4.01
C GLY A 48 15.76 -24.91 4.29
N GLY A 49 14.82 -24.00 4.61
CA GLY A 49 15.10 -22.60 4.91
C GLY A 49 15.09 -21.66 3.70
N ARG A 50 14.43 -22.04 2.59
CA ARG A 50 14.26 -21.17 1.42
C ARG A 50 12.81 -20.67 1.32
N ASP A 51 12.64 -19.40 0.96
CA ASP A 51 11.34 -18.73 0.86
C ASP A 51 10.48 -19.32 -0.28
N SER A 52 9.16 -19.31 -0.09
CA SER A 52 8.19 -19.87 -1.05
C SER A 52 8.25 -19.16 -2.40
N VAL A 53 8.40 -19.92 -3.49
CA VAL A 53 8.41 -19.39 -4.87
C VAL A 53 7.05 -19.60 -5.52
N GLY A 54 6.51 -18.54 -6.11
CA GLY A 54 5.30 -18.57 -6.94
C GLY A 54 5.61 -18.31 -8.42
N MET A 55 4.59 -18.47 -9.27
CA MET A 55 4.67 -18.19 -10.70
C MET A 55 3.54 -17.23 -11.11
N THR A 56 3.87 -16.18 -11.84
CA THR A 56 2.87 -15.26 -12.42
C THR A 56 2.16 -15.92 -13.61
N PRO A 57 1.01 -15.39 -14.05
CA PRO A 57 0.34 -15.86 -15.27
C PRO A 57 1.23 -15.83 -16.52
N ASP A 58 2.19 -14.90 -16.56
CA ASP A 58 3.15 -14.75 -17.66
C ASP A 58 4.35 -15.72 -17.56
N GLY A 59 4.36 -16.58 -16.53
CA GLY A 59 5.43 -17.55 -16.28
C GLY A 59 6.65 -17.00 -15.56
N GLU A 60 6.62 -15.74 -15.08
CA GLU A 60 7.71 -15.19 -14.27
C GLU A 60 7.69 -15.78 -12.85
N ARG A 61 8.86 -16.15 -12.33
CA ARG A 61 8.99 -16.65 -10.96
C ARG A 61 9.13 -15.48 -9.98
N PHE A 62 8.45 -15.57 -8.85
CA PHE A 62 8.51 -14.54 -7.82
C PHE A 62 8.65 -15.15 -6.43
N ASP A 63 9.30 -14.40 -5.54
CA ASP A 63 9.40 -14.74 -4.12
C ASP A 63 8.11 -14.28 -3.43
N LEU A 64 7.32 -15.22 -2.94
CA LEU A 64 6.03 -14.94 -2.32
C LEU A 64 6.20 -14.13 -1.03
N ILE A 65 7.15 -14.52 -0.17
CA ILE A 65 7.32 -13.88 1.14
C ILE A 65 7.89 -12.47 0.97
N ALA A 66 8.91 -12.30 0.11
CA ALA A 66 9.45 -10.99 -0.20
C ALA A 66 8.42 -10.09 -0.89
N THR A 67 7.58 -10.66 -1.76
CA THR A 67 6.47 -9.93 -2.39
C THR A 67 5.46 -9.47 -1.34
N LEU A 68 4.94 -10.38 -0.49
CA LEU A 68 3.99 -10.03 0.57
C LEU A 68 4.55 -8.98 1.53
N ASN A 69 5.83 -9.09 1.90
CA ASN A 69 6.50 -8.10 2.75
C ASN A 69 6.58 -6.73 2.07
N ALA A 70 6.92 -6.67 0.78
CA ALA A 70 6.96 -5.43 0.02
C ALA A 70 5.56 -4.79 -0.09
N GLN A 71 4.53 -5.60 -0.39
CA GLN A 71 3.14 -5.16 -0.46
C GLN A 71 2.64 -4.66 0.91
N SER A 72 2.95 -5.38 1.99
CA SER A 72 2.58 -5.01 3.37
C SER A 72 3.20 -3.67 3.79
N ARG A 73 4.47 -3.42 3.43
CA ARG A 73 5.12 -2.12 3.68
C ARG A 73 4.42 -0.98 2.94
N LEU A 74 4.09 -1.16 1.67
CA LEU A 74 3.37 -0.15 0.88
C LEU A 74 1.95 0.09 1.41
N ASN A 75 1.22 -0.97 1.76
CA ASN A 75 -0.10 -0.90 2.41
C ASN A 75 -0.04 -0.13 3.73
N SER A 76 0.99 -0.36 4.55
CA SER A 76 1.18 0.35 5.81
C SER A 76 1.38 1.85 5.60
N TRP A 77 2.14 2.24 4.58
CA TRP A 77 2.30 3.65 4.22
C TRP A 77 1.01 4.26 3.65
N ALA A 78 0.28 3.52 2.81
CA ALA A 78 -1.01 3.95 2.28
C ALA A 78 -2.01 4.23 3.41
N ALA A 79 -2.12 3.31 4.37
CA ALA A 79 -3.00 3.45 5.53
C ALA A 79 -2.64 4.67 6.39
N ARG A 80 -1.34 4.95 6.60
CA ARG A 80 -0.89 6.16 7.31
C ARG A 80 -1.29 7.44 6.57
N ALA A 81 -1.10 7.49 5.26
CA ALA A 81 -1.51 8.64 4.46
C ALA A 81 -3.04 8.84 4.51
N ALA A 82 -3.81 7.76 4.37
CA ALA A 82 -5.28 7.81 4.46
C ALA A 82 -5.76 8.27 5.85
N ALA A 83 -5.09 7.84 6.93
CA ALA A 83 -5.40 8.29 8.29
C ALA A 83 -5.18 9.81 8.44
N VAL A 84 -4.09 10.35 7.89
CA VAL A 84 -3.84 11.80 7.90
C VAL A 84 -4.93 12.55 7.11
N ALA A 85 -5.31 12.05 5.93
CA ALA A 85 -6.41 12.64 5.17
C ALA A 85 -7.72 12.65 5.96
N ALA A 86 -8.07 11.54 6.63
CA ALA A 86 -9.28 11.43 7.44
C ALA A 86 -9.28 12.42 8.63
N VAL A 87 -8.13 12.62 9.30
CA VAL A 87 -8.00 13.61 10.38
C VAL A 87 -8.22 15.03 9.84
N LEU A 88 -7.57 15.38 8.73
CA LEU A 88 -7.74 16.70 8.10
C LEU A 88 -9.18 16.95 7.66
N GLN A 89 -9.83 15.93 7.11
CA GLN A 89 -11.24 16.02 6.72
C GLN A 89 -12.16 16.20 7.93
N SER A 90 -11.90 15.44 9.01
CA SER A 90 -12.66 15.55 10.26
C SER A 90 -12.53 16.94 10.88
N LEU A 91 -11.32 17.49 10.92
CA LEU A 91 -11.08 18.86 11.39
C LEU A 91 -11.81 19.90 10.54
N ASN A 92 -11.81 19.72 9.21
CA ASN A 92 -12.53 20.63 8.32
C ASN A 92 -14.04 20.57 8.55
N VAL A 93 -14.62 19.39 8.74
CA VAL A 93 -16.05 19.21 9.06
C VAL A 93 -16.41 19.93 10.36
N LEU A 94 -15.58 19.82 11.40
CA LEU A 94 -15.80 20.53 12.67
C LEU A 94 -15.80 22.05 12.46
N ILE A 95 -14.78 22.58 11.78
CA ILE A 95 -14.64 24.03 11.56
C ILE A 95 -15.77 24.58 10.67
N ALA A 96 -16.16 23.83 9.64
CA ALA A 96 -17.27 24.21 8.77
C ALA A 96 -18.62 24.15 9.51
N GLY A 97 -18.81 23.16 10.40
CA GLY A 97 -20.01 23.01 11.22
C GLY A 97 -20.19 24.12 12.26
N TYR A 98 -19.11 24.63 12.85
CA TYR A 98 -19.15 25.79 13.77
C TYR A 98 -19.40 27.13 13.06
N GLY A 99 -19.34 27.19 11.72
CA GLY A 99 -19.55 28.39 10.92
C GLY A 99 -20.96 28.54 10.33
N SER A 100 -21.87 27.61 10.62
CA SER A 100 -23.27 27.71 10.18
C SER A 100 -24.06 28.58 11.18
N PRO A 101 -24.75 29.65 10.73
CA PRO A 101 -25.67 30.42 11.56
C PRO A 101 -26.85 29.58 12.06
#